data_AF-A0A1J9QH66-F1
#
_entry.id   AF-A0A1J9QH66-F1
#
_cell.length_a   1.000
_cell.length_b   1.000
_cell.length_c   1.000
_cell.angle_alpha   90.00
_cell.angle_beta   90.00
_cell.angle_gamma   90.00
#
_symmetry.space_group_name_H-M   'P 1'
#
loop_
_entity.id
_entity.type
_entity.pdbx_description
1 polymer ?
#
loop_
_entity_poly.entity_id
_entity_poly.type
_entity_poly.pdbx_seq_one_letter_code
_entity_poly.pdbx_strand_id
1 'polypeptide(L)'
;MAADSVKAKQFLLSNRSIVQLIHSSDSSKIFLVKHEGTEYCLKFHVNKDLGFTSKGRDLCRHRCEIEAYKLLSTAGICEQGFVSKIYALFDDIDPLTPTLTPHLNAFLNDVRRPCAILLEYLPNAQSLNCENYTKHRI
;
A
#
# COMPACT_ATOMS: atom_id res chain seq x y z
N MET A 1 35.97 7.95 6.15
CA MET A 1 34.81 7.58 5.32
C MET A 1 33.71 7.17 6.27
N ALA A 2 32.78 8.08 6.53
CA ALA A 2 31.67 7.84 7.45
C ALA A 2 30.62 7.00 6.71
N ALA A 3 30.24 5.88 7.31
CA ALA A 3 29.04 5.17 6.94
C ALA A 3 27.86 6.08 7.33
N ASP A 4 27.23 6.70 6.35
CA ASP A 4 25.96 7.38 6.54
C ASP A 4 24.92 6.33 6.93
N SER A 5 24.68 6.25 8.25
CA SER A 5 23.56 5.57 8.85
C SER A 5 22.28 6.17 8.25
N VAL A 6 21.69 5.49 7.28
CA VAL A 6 20.33 5.78 6.82
C VAL A 6 19.41 5.73 8.04
N LYS A 7 19.00 6.89 8.54
CA LYS A 7 17.98 6.99 9.59
C LYS A 7 16.76 6.21 9.11
N ALA A 8 16.38 5.16 9.83
CA ALA A 8 15.11 4.50 9.62
C ALA A 8 14.01 5.55 9.77
N LYS A 9 13.32 5.90 8.67
CA LYS A 9 12.19 6.83 8.72
C LYS A 9 11.09 6.17 9.54
N GLN A 10 10.78 6.73 10.70
CA GLN A 10 9.65 6.27 11.50
C GLN A 10 8.37 6.85 10.91
N PHE A 11 7.56 5.97 10.35
CA PHE A 11 6.34 6.33 9.67
C PHE A 11 5.17 6.19 10.65
N LEU A 12 4.65 7.31 11.15
CA LEU A 12 3.40 7.35 11.93
C LEU A 12 2.23 7.73 11.04
N LEU A 13 1.10 7.03 11.15
CA LEU A 13 -0.14 7.34 10.42
C LEU A 13 -0.74 8.69 10.81
N SER A 14 -0.60 9.08 12.09
CA SER A 14 -1.14 10.33 12.65
C SER A 14 -0.48 11.59 12.09
N ASN A 15 0.74 11.51 11.56
CA ASN A 15 1.52 12.66 11.10
C ASN A 15 1.44 12.86 9.58
N ARG A 16 0.32 12.46 8.97
CA ARG A 16 0.13 12.46 7.51
C ARG A 16 -1.14 13.21 7.16
N SER A 17 -1.03 14.15 6.25
CA SER A 17 -2.20 14.71 5.58
C SER A 17 -2.55 13.84 4.39
N ILE A 18 -3.79 13.35 4.37
CA ILE A 18 -4.41 12.85 3.14
C ILE A 18 -4.57 14.06 2.22
N VAL A 19 -3.97 13.99 1.04
CA VAL A 19 -4.05 15.05 0.04
C VAL A 19 -5.28 14.82 -0.83
N GLN A 20 -5.42 13.62 -1.40
CA GLN A 20 -6.55 13.25 -2.23
C GLN A 20 -6.69 11.72 -2.37
N LEU A 21 -7.90 11.28 -2.72
CA LEU A 21 -8.15 9.91 -3.17
C LEU A 21 -7.68 9.76 -4.62
N ILE A 22 -6.74 8.86 -4.89
CA ILE A 22 -6.23 8.61 -6.26
C ILE A 22 -6.93 7.43 -6.93
N HIS A 23 -7.38 6.44 -6.15
CA HIS A 23 -8.08 5.28 -6.70
C HIS A 23 -9.01 4.65 -5.65
N SER A 24 -10.13 4.13 -6.11
CA SER A 24 -11.11 3.43 -5.27
C SER A 24 -11.64 2.20 -5.99
N SER A 25 -11.70 1.08 -5.29
CA SER A 25 -12.34 -0.16 -5.73
C SER A 25 -13.04 -0.84 -4.55
N ASP A 26 -13.76 -1.92 -4.83
CA ASP A 26 -14.39 -2.78 -3.81
C ASP A 26 -13.38 -3.48 -2.89
N SER A 27 -12.10 -3.46 -3.24
CA SER A 27 -11.03 -4.18 -2.54
C SER A 27 -10.00 -3.27 -1.88
N SER A 28 -9.94 -2.00 -2.27
CA SER A 28 -8.95 -1.06 -1.76
C SER A 28 -9.31 0.40 -2.03
N LYS A 29 -8.81 1.27 -1.16
CA LYS A 29 -8.79 2.72 -1.33
C LYS A 29 -7.34 3.17 -1.34
N ILE A 30 -6.94 3.97 -2.33
CA ILE A 30 -5.58 4.48 -2.45
C ILE A 30 -5.61 6.00 -2.37
N PHE A 31 -4.81 6.54 -1.48
CA PHE A 31 -4.69 7.98 -1.25
C PHE A 31 -3.28 8.46 -1.57
N LEU A 32 -3.20 9.66 -2.13
CA LEU A 32 -1.98 10.45 -2.10
C LEU A 32 -1.86 11.05 -0.69
N VAL A 33 -0.72 10.85 -0.06
CA VAL A 33 -0.41 11.42 1.26
C VAL A 33 0.90 12.19 1.20
N LYS A 34 1.02 13.23 2.02
CA LYS A 34 2.26 14.00 2.17
C LYS A 34 2.84 13.80 3.56
N HIS A 35 4.14 13.51 3.63
CA HIS A 35 4.88 13.37 4.87
C HIS A 35 6.27 13.97 4.70
N GLU A 36 6.63 14.93 5.57
CA GLU A 36 7.92 15.65 5.53
C GLU A 36 8.24 16.24 4.14
N GLY A 37 7.23 16.75 3.43
CA GLY A 37 7.41 17.33 2.10
C GLY A 37 7.44 16.31 0.95
N THR A 38 7.55 15.01 1.23
CA THR A 38 7.54 13.94 0.23
C THR A 38 6.14 13.34 0.05
N GLU A 39 5.81 12.99 -1.19
CA GLU A 39 4.54 12.36 -1.56
C GLU A 39 4.66 10.84 -1.60
N TYR A 40 3.59 10.17 -1.15
CA TYR A 40 3.51 8.71 -1.08
C TYR A 40 2.10 8.23 -1.44
N CYS A 41 2.01 6.95 -1.83
CA CYS A 41 0.75 6.24 -1.98
C CYS A 41 0.42 5.48 -0.69
N LEU A 42 -0.66 5.84 -0.01
CA LEU A 42 -1.20 5.06 1.10
C LEU A 42 -2.38 4.23 0.63
N LYS A 43 -2.20 2.92 0.55
CA LYS A 43 -3.22 1.97 0.07
C LYS A 43 -3.82 1.23 1.25
N PHE A 44 -5.11 1.43 1.48
CA PHE A 44 -5.92 0.68 2.44
C PHE A 44 -6.59 -0.51 1.77
N HIS A 45 -6.61 -1.64 2.45
CA HIS A 45 -7.27 -2.86 2.00
C HIS A 45 -8.64 -2.99 2.62
N VAL A 46 -9.69 -3.06 1.78
CA VAL A 46 -11.06 -3.34 2.23
C VAL A 46 -11.12 -4.83 2.55
N ASN A 47 -11.48 -5.15 3.78
CA ASN A 47 -11.35 -6.49 4.30
C ASN A 47 -12.71 -7.19 4.42
N LYS A 48 -12.91 -8.17 3.53
CA LYS A 48 -14.03 -9.13 3.60
C LYS A 48 -13.63 -10.49 4.16
N ASP A 49 -12.44 -10.58 4.79
CA ASP A 49 -11.72 -11.76 5.27
C ASP A 49 -12.21 -13.12 4.73
N LEU A 50 -11.77 -13.46 3.53
CA LEU A 50 -12.16 -14.72 2.87
C LEU A 50 -11.33 -15.93 3.36
N GLY A 51 -10.38 -15.74 4.28
CA GLY A 51 -9.57 -16.80 4.83
C GLY A 51 -8.67 -17.49 3.79
N PHE A 52 -8.69 -18.82 3.79
CA PHE A 52 -7.93 -19.65 2.84
C PHE A 52 -8.88 -20.49 1.99
N THR A 53 -8.50 -20.73 0.74
CA THR A 53 -9.16 -21.76 -0.09
C THR A 53 -8.90 -23.16 0.48
N SER A 54 -9.71 -24.15 0.04
CA SER A 54 -9.49 -25.56 0.37
C SER A 54 -8.12 -26.12 -0.06
N LYS A 55 -7.45 -25.45 -1.01
CA LYS A 55 -6.10 -25.80 -1.48
C LYS A 55 -4.99 -25.02 -0.75
N GLY A 56 -5.32 -24.30 0.33
CA GLY A 56 -4.34 -23.55 1.13
C GLY A 56 -3.92 -22.18 0.56
N ARG A 57 -4.49 -21.73 -0.57
CA ARG A 57 -4.25 -20.37 -1.08
C ARG A 57 -4.86 -19.33 -0.13
N ASP A 58 -4.04 -18.37 0.30
CA ASP A 58 -4.48 -17.21 1.06
C ASP A 58 -5.35 -16.28 0.20
N LEU A 59 -6.51 -15.88 0.71
CA LEU A 59 -7.43 -14.94 0.05
C LEU A 59 -7.38 -13.53 0.66
N CYS A 60 -6.57 -13.31 1.69
CA CYS A 60 -6.33 -11.99 2.24
C CYS A 60 -5.43 -11.18 1.30
N ARG A 61 -6.02 -10.22 0.59
CA ARG A 61 -5.29 -9.37 -0.37
C ARG A 61 -4.11 -8.64 0.24
N HIS A 62 -4.25 -8.13 1.46
CA HIS A 62 -3.17 -7.45 2.20
C HIS A 62 -1.98 -8.39 2.43
N ARG A 63 -2.21 -9.60 2.96
CA ARG A 63 -1.14 -10.58 3.18
C ARG A 63 -0.49 -11.01 1.88
N CYS A 64 -1.29 -11.31 0.85
CA CYS A 64 -0.75 -11.68 -0.46
C CYS A 64 0.13 -10.57 -1.07
N GLU A 65 -0.26 -9.30 -0.92
CA GLU A 65 0.53 -8.17 -1.44
C GLU A 65 1.83 -7.98 -0.65
N ILE A 66 1.81 -8.10 0.68
CA ILE A 66 3.01 -8.07 1.51
C ILE A 66 3.98 -9.18 1.12
N GLU A 67 3.49 -10.42 0.99
CA GLU A 67 4.34 -11.55 0.59
C GLU A 67 4.92 -11.37 -0.81
N ALA A 68 4.16 -10.80 -1.75
CA ALA A 68 4.67 -10.44 -3.07
C ALA A 68 5.82 -9.43 -2.98
N TYR A 69 5.66 -8.35 -2.18
CA TYR A 69 6.73 -7.36 -1.97
C TYR A 69 7.97 -7.97 -1.32
N LYS A 70 7.83 -8.88 -0.35
CA LYS A 70 8.96 -9.58 0.26
C LYS A 70 9.75 -10.39 -0.77
N LEU A 71 9.05 -11.13 -1.62
CA LEU A 71 9.68 -11.93 -2.68
C LEU A 71 10.37 -11.04 -3.72
N LEU A 72 9.71 -9.98 -4.17
CA LEU A 72 10.26 -9.01 -5.13
C LEU A 72 11.48 -8.28 -4.57
N SER A 73 11.44 -7.89 -3.30
CA SER A 73 12.56 -7.26 -2.60
C SER A 73 13.73 -8.24 -2.47
N THR A 74 13.49 -9.48 -2.07
CA THR A 74 14.51 -10.54 -1.97
C THR A 74 15.17 -10.83 -3.32
N ALA A 75 14.41 -10.76 -4.41
CA ALA A 75 14.91 -10.89 -5.78
C ALA A 75 15.59 -9.62 -6.33
N GLY A 76 15.68 -8.54 -5.54
CA GLY A 76 16.29 -7.26 -5.95
C GLY A 76 15.46 -6.47 -6.98
N ILE A 77 14.21 -6.85 -7.23
CA ILE A 77 13.35 -6.22 -8.24
C ILE A 77 12.88 -4.83 -7.80
N CYS A 78 12.60 -4.64 -6.51
CA CYS A 78 12.21 -3.33 -5.97
C CYS A 78 13.29 -2.26 -6.13
N GLU A 79 14.57 -2.63 -6.03
CA GLU A 79 15.69 -1.68 -6.19
C GLU A 79 15.99 -1.34 -7.65
N GLN A 80 15.57 -2.19 -8.59
CA GLN A 80 15.70 -1.94 -10.03
C GLN A 80 14.67 -0.93 -10.57
N GLY A 81 13.69 -0.53 -9.76
CA GLY A 81 12.66 0.43 -10.15
C GLY A 81 11.52 -0.16 -11.01
N PHE A 82 11.45 -1.48 -11.17
CA PHE A 82 10.34 -2.15 -11.86
C PHE A 82 9.05 -2.13 -11.06
N VAL A 83 9.16 -2.05 -9.73
CA VAL A 83 8.04 -2.03 -8.80
C VAL A 83 8.30 -0.92 -7.80
N SER A 84 7.25 -0.16 -7.47
CA SER A 84 7.28 0.90 -6.45
C SER A 84 7.90 0.42 -5.15
N LYS A 85 8.73 1.24 -4.50
CA LYS A 85 9.28 0.87 -3.18
C LYS A 85 8.19 0.81 -2.11
N ILE A 86 8.30 -0.16 -1.22
CA ILE A 86 7.48 -0.24 0.00
C ILE A 86 8.23 0.42 1.16
N TYR A 87 7.54 1.34 1.85
CA TYR A 87 8.14 2.16 2.91
C TYR A 87 7.66 1.77 4.30
N ALA A 88 6.39 1.34 4.44
CA ALA A 88 5.82 0.99 5.72
C ALA A 88 4.61 0.06 5.54
N LEU A 89 4.35 -0.72 6.59
CA LEU A 89 3.16 -1.54 6.77
C LEU A 89 2.40 -1.02 7.99
N PHE A 90 1.07 -1.02 7.90
CA PHE A 90 0.19 -0.62 8.97
C PHE A 90 -0.91 -1.65 9.13
N ASP A 91 -1.11 -2.12 10.34
CA ASP A 91 -2.14 -3.09 10.69
C ASP A 91 -3.04 -2.51 11.80
N ASP A 92 -4.23 -3.07 11.94
CA ASP A 92 -5.22 -2.74 12.98
C ASP A 92 -5.54 -1.24 13.09
N ILE A 93 -5.66 -0.55 11.94
CA ILE A 93 -5.88 0.90 11.90
C ILE A 93 -7.31 1.19 12.37
N ASP A 94 -7.46 2.07 13.36
CA ASP A 94 -8.77 2.54 13.78
C ASP A 94 -9.39 3.43 12.67
N PRO A 95 -10.49 3.00 12.02
CA PRO A 95 -11.13 3.80 10.97
C PRO A 95 -11.69 5.12 11.50
N LEU A 96 -11.86 5.28 12.82
CA LEU A 96 -12.30 6.52 13.47
C LEU A 96 -11.15 7.46 13.83
N THR A 97 -9.90 7.12 13.49
CA THR A 97 -8.74 8.00 13.72
C THR A 97 -9.02 9.40 13.14
N PRO A 98 -8.95 10.50 13.94
CA PRO A 98 -9.37 11.83 13.50
C PRO A 98 -8.68 12.35 12.23
N THR A 99 -7.43 11.98 11.99
CA THR A 99 -6.66 12.38 10.80
C THR A 99 -7.03 11.60 9.54
N LEU A 100 -7.78 10.51 9.67
CA LEU A 100 -8.18 9.61 8.59
C LEU A 100 -9.70 9.66 8.33
N THR A 101 -10.49 10.13 9.29
CA THR A 101 -11.91 10.41 9.12
C THR A 101 -12.10 11.65 8.22
N PRO A 102 -13.04 11.64 7.25
CA PRO A 102 -14.03 10.60 6.94
C PRO A 102 -13.58 9.58 5.89
N HIS A 103 -12.32 9.63 5.44
CA HIS A 103 -11.82 8.82 4.32
C HIS A 103 -11.92 7.31 4.56
N LEU A 104 -11.94 6.87 5.82
CA LEU A 104 -12.06 5.47 6.21
C LEU A 104 -13.47 5.02 6.61
N ASN A 105 -14.51 5.83 6.36
CA ASN A 105 -15.88 5.44 6.67
C ASN A 105 -16.32 4.15 5.96
N ALA A 106 -15.74 3.85 4.79
CA ALA A 106 -16.03 2.63 4.03
C ALA A 106 -15.62 1.34 4.76
N PHE A 107 -14.76 1.41 5.78
CA PHE A 107 -14.23 0.26 6.52
C PHE A 107 -14.95 0.04 7.86
N LEU A 108 -15.91 0.90 8.24
CA LEU A 108 -16.58 0.82 9.55
C LEU A 108 -17.35 -0.48 9.76
N ASN A 109 -17.78 -1.12 8.68
CA ASN A 109 -18.57 -2.35 8.70
C ASN A 109 -17.74 -3.60 8.32
N ASP A 110 -16.42 -3.46 8.16
CA ASP A 110 -15.56 -4.59 7.83
C ASP A 110 -15.39 -5.51 9.06
N VAL A 111 -15.22 -6.81 8.80
CA VAL A 111 -15.05 -7.83 9.86
C VAL A 111 -13.77 -7.61 10.66
N ARG A 112 -12.77 -7.00 10.04
CA ARG A 112 -11.48 -6.65 10.66
C ARG A 112 -11.17 -5.19 10.37
N ARG A 113 -10.42 -4.59 11.28
CA ARG A 113 -9.88 -3.24 11.06
C ARG A 113 -9.04 -3.19 9.79
N PRO A 114 -9.04 -2.04 9.08
CA PRO A 114 -8.26 -1.87 7.88
C PRO A 114 -6.76 -2.01 8.14
N CYS A 115 -6.08 -2.58 7.15
CA CYS A 115 -4.63 -2.55 7.05
C CYS A 115 -4.23 -1.69 5.86
N ALA A 116 -3.02 -1.14 5.89
CA ALA A 116 -2.50 -0.33 4.81
C ALA A 116 -1.02 -0.58 4.54
N ILE A 117 -0.62 -0.28 3.31
CA ILE A 117 0.78 -0.23 2.88
C ILE A 117 1.11 1.16 2.37
N LEU A 118 2.31 1.64 2.71
CA LEU A 118 2.87 2.87 2.17
C LEU A 118 3.82 2.55 1.04
N LEU A 119 3.52 3.07 -0.14
CA LEU A 119 4.29 2.88 -1.35
C LEU A 119 4.86 4.21 -1.85
N GLU A 120 5.90 4.09 -2.67
CA GLU A 120 6.37 5.17 -3.53
C GLU A 120 5.21 5.72 -4.38
N TYR A 121 5.11 7.04 -4.44
CA TYR A 121 4.22 7.70 -5.38
C TYR A 121 4.95 7.92 -6.70
N LEU A 122 4.39 7.39 -7.78
CA LEU A 122 4.88 7.59 -9.15
C LEU A 122 3.97 8.60 -9.85
N PRO A 123 4.43 9.84 -10.08
CA PRO A 123 3.61 10.85 -10.75
C PRO A 123 3.30 10.40 -12.18
N ASN A 124 2.05 10.62 -12.61
CA ASN A 124 1.55 10.23 -13.94
C ASN A 124 1.56 8.72 -14.23
N ALA A 125 1.59 7.87 -13.20
CA ALA A 125 1.40 6.43 -13.38
C ALA A 125 0.04 6.15 -14.05
N GLN A 126 0.04 5.22 -15.00
CA GLN A 126 -1.16 4.78 -15.71
C GLN A 126 -1.56 3.39 -15.24
N SER A 127 -2.87 3.15 -15.14
CA SER A 127 -3.38 1.81 -14.87
C SER A 127 -3.00 0.88 -16.03
N LEU A 128 -2.43 -0.28 -15.72
CA LEU A 128 -2.11 -1.29 -16.72
C LEU A 128 -3.42 -1.86 -17.29
N ASN A 129 -3.50 -1.95 -18.62
CA ASN A 129 -4.62 -2.48 -19.37
C ASN A 129 -4.13 -3.24 -20.62
N CYS A 130 -5.04 -3.77 -21.42
CA CYS A 130 -4.73 -4.55 -22.61
C CYS A 130 -4.07 -3.74 -23.76
N GLU A 131 -3.99 -2.42 -23.65
CA GLU A 131 -3.46 -1.53 -24.68
C GLU A 131 -2.06 -1.01 -24.34
N ASN A 132 -1.70 -0.93 -23.04
CA ASN A 132 -0.44 -0.36 -22.58
C ASN A 132 0.55 -1.38 -21.97
N TYR A 133 0.30 -2.69 -22.12
CA TYR A 133 1.27 -3.73 -21.75
C TYR A 133 2.21 -4.05 -22.91
N THR A 134 3.49 -4.29 -22.59
CA THR A 134 4.45 -4.84 -23.56
C THR A 134 4.26 -6.35 -23.70
N LYS A 135 4.12 -6.84 -24.93
CA LYS A 135 4.01 -8.28 -25.22
C LYS A 135 5.33 -9.03 -24.97
N HIS A 136 6.44 -8.32 -25.05
CA HIS A 136 7.76 -8.88 -24.79
C HIS A 136 7.99 -8.99 -23.28
N ARG A 137 8.35 -10.19 -22.82
CA ARG A 137 8.82 -10.40 -21.45
C ARG A 137 10.23 -9.83 -21.33
N ILE A 138 10.47 -9.13 -20.22
CA ILE A 138 11.81 -8.68 -19.80
C ILE A 138 12.49 -9.85 -19.10
#